data_AF-A0A936GVK1-F1
#
_entry.id   AF-A0A936GVK1-F1
#
_cell.length_a   1.000
_cell.length_b   1.000
_cell.length_c   1.000
_cell.angle_alpha   90.00
_cell.angle_beta   90.00
_cell.angle_gamma   90.00
#
_symmetry.space_group_name_H-M   'P 1'
#
loop_
_entity.id
_entity.type
_entity.pdbx_description
1 polymer ?
#
loop_
_entity_poly.entity_id
_entity_poly.type
_entity_poly.pdbx_seq_one_letter_code
_entity_poly.pdbx_strand_id
1 'polypeptide(L)'
;MKLKDVIKMEDKAKEVWVITPGLHYDLENKNFTELVSVNLGQKTKYRYIVPASKEIKTNIEKYKKAFGVTEDEVKNMFCFIQETDFMPFVNELAIYNGSTTPVSVSTPPTEDPNEVIQYNEKTSKMHAKAFVDVWKKYKRTKP
;
A
#
# COMPACT_ATOMS: atom_id res chain seq x y z
N MET A 1 -13.17 6.48 9.47
CA MET A 1 -12.47 7.76 9.17
C MET A 1 -12.85 8.18 7.76
N LYS A 2 -12.88 9.48 7.44
CA LYS A 2 -13.18 9.93 6.07
C LYS A 2 -11.92 9.90 5.21
N LEU A 3 -12.08 9.66 3.91
CA LEU A 3 -10.99 9.60 2.93
C LEU A 3 -10.07 10.84 2.97
N LYS A 4 -10.67 12.02 3.14
CA LYS A 4 -9.94 13.30 3.27
C LYS A 4 -8.94 13.33 4.43
N ASP A 5 -9.21 12.59 5.51
CA ASP A 5 -8.33 12.54 6.68
C ASP A 5 -7.16 11.58 6.43
N VAL A 6 -7.38 10.53 5.63
CA VAL A 6 -6.33 9.64 5.13
C VAL A 6 -5.36 10.40 4.25
N ILE A 7 -5.87 11.19 3.30
CA ILE A 7 -5.04 12.02 2.40
C ILE A 7 -4.10 12.94 3.21
N LYS A 8 -4.62 13.60 4.25
CA LYS A 8 -3.82 14.46 5.14
C LYS A 8 -2.77 13.71 5.95
N MET A 9 -3.04 12.44 6.28
CA MET A 9 -2.10 11.59 7.00
C MET A 9 -0.99 11.12 6.08
N GLU A 10 -1.34 10.72 4.87
CA GLU A 10 -0.41 10.24 3.85
C GLU A 10 0.52 11.35 3.34
N ASP A 11 0.02 12.58 3.16
CA ASP A 11 0.83 13.78 2.87
C ASP A 11 1.93 14.05 3.92
N LYS A 12 1.73 13.60 5.16
CA LYS A 12 2.70 13.75 6.26
C LYS A 12 3.50 12.47 6.54
N ALA A 13 3.19 11.37 5.86
CA ALA A 13 3.80 10.09 6.12
C ALA A 13 5.20 10.04 5.49
N LYS A 14 6.17 9.51 6.24
CA LYS A 14 7.53 9.28 5.70
C LYS A 14 7.61 7.97 4.92
N GLU A 15 6.73 7.05 5.25
CA GLU A 15 6.60 5.73 4.65
C GLU A 15 5.13 5.33 4.60
N VAL A 16 4.77 4.67 3.51
CA VAL A 16 3.43 4.14 3.28
C VAL A 16 3.60 2.70 2.83
N TRP A 17 3.05 1.77 3.60
CA TRP A 17 3.09 0.35 3.28
C TRP A 17 1.68 -0.10 2.90
N VAL A 18 1.54 -0.73 1.74
CA VAL A 18 0.24 -1.09 1.18
C VAL A 18 0.22 -2.59 0.91
N ILE A 19 -0.83 -3.26 1.36
CA ILE A 19 -1.16 -4.63 0.96
C ILE A 19 -2.38 -4.52 0.08
N THR A 20 -2.26 -4.87 -1.20
CA THR A 20 -3.34 -4.66 -2.18
C THR A 20 -3.46 -5.82 -3.16
N PRO A 21 -4.69 -6.29 -3.44
CA PRO A 21 -4.93 -7.31 -4.45
C PRO A 21 -4.80 -6.78 -5.89
N GLY A 22 -4.92 -5.46 -6.10
CA GLY A 22 -5.15 -4.90 -7.43
C GLY A 22 -4.61 -3.50 -7.73
N LEU A 23 -4.10 -2.73 -6.75
CA LEU A 23 -3.68 -1.33 -6.91
C LEU A 23 -4.80 -0.39 -7.38
N HIS A 24 -6.05 -0.70 -7.04
CA HIS A 24 -7.22 0.05 -7.51
C HIS A 24 -7.18 1.52 -7.05
N TYR A 25 -6.83 1.77 -5.78
CA TYR A 25 -6.76 3.14 -5.27
C TYR A 25 -5.62 3.93 -5.91
N ASP A 26 -4.44 3.35 -6.05
CA ASP A 26 -3.30 4.03 -6.69
C ASP A 26 -3.59 4.38 -8.16
N LEU A 27 -4.35 3.55 -8.90
CA LEU A 27 -4.51 3.68 -10.36
C LEU A 27 -5.85 4.28 -10.82
N GLU A 28 -6.92 4.07 -10.08
CA GLU A 28 -8.29 4.38 -10.53
C GLU A 28 -8.98 5.44 -9.68
N ASN A 29 -8.52 5.65 -8.43
CA ASN A 29 -9.02 6.72 -7.58
C ASN A 29 -8.21 8.01 -7.79
N LYS A 30 -8.79 8.98 -8.49
CA LYS A 30 -8.12 10.26 -8.84
C LYS A 30 -7.40 10.94 -7.66
N ASN A 31 -7.99 10.95 -6.47
CA ASN A 31 -7.40 11.61 -5.30
C ASN A 31 -6.12 10.89 -4.84
N PHE A 32 -6.12 9.56 -4.83
CA PHE A 32 -4.94 8.78 -4.45
C PHE A 32 -3.90 8.73 -5.56
N THR A 33 -4.31 8.65 -6.83
CA THR A 33 -3.39 8.75 -7.96
C THR A 33 -2.60 10.05 -7.92
N GLU A 34 -3.26 11.20 -7.67
CA GLU A 34 -2.57 12.48 -7.51
C GLU A 34 -1.64 12.47 -6.29
N LEU A 35 -2.11 11.94 -5.16
CA LEU A 35 -1.33 11.87 -3.93
C LEU A 35 -0.06 11.03 -4.06
N VAL A 36 -0.15 9.84 -4.67
CA VAL A 36 1.00 8.97 -4.94
C VAL A 36 1.99 9.69 -5.86
N SER A 37 1.51 10.38 -6.91
CA SER A 37 2.37 11.16 -7.81
C SER A 37 3.14 12.25 -7.05
N VAL A 38 2.47 13.01 -6.19
CA VAL A 38 3.11 14.06 -5.36
C VAL A 38 4.11 13.44 -4.38
N ASN A 39 3.72 12.39 -3.66
CA ASN A 39 4.52 11.78 -2.62
C ASN A 39 5.79 11.09 -3.15
N LEU A 40 5.72 10.47 -4.33
CA LEU A 40 6.91 9.94 -5.01
C LEU A 40 7.91 11.07 -5.32
N GLY A 41 7.42 12.25 -5.74
CA GLY A 41 8.25 13.45 -5.92
C GLY A 41 8.86 13.99 -4.62
N GLN A 42 8.18 13.80 -3.48
CA GLN A 42 8.62 14.23 -2.15
C GLN A 42 9.46 13.19 -1.38
N LYS A 43 9.82 12.06 -2.02
CA LYS A 43 10.63 10.96 -1.45
C LYS A 43 9.97 10.19 -0.30
N THR A 44 8.64 10.17 -0.23
CA THR A 44 7.91 9.24 0.64
C THR A 44 8.22 7.80 0.23
N LYS A 45 8.53 6.93 1.20
CA LYS A 45 8.91 5.55 0.92
C LYS A 45 7.69 4.64 0.81
N TYR A 46 7.30 4.32 -0.42
CA TYR A 46 6.26 3.34 -0.67
C TYR A 46 6.80 1.90 -0.68
N ARG A 47 6.01 1.00 -0.08
CA ARG A 47 6.25 -0.44 -0.06
C ARG A 47 4.93 -1.17 -0.29
N TYR A 48 4.93 -2.09 -1.25
CA TYR A 48 3.72 -2.80 -1.65
C TYR A 48 3.91 -4.30 -1.48
N ILE A 49 2.91 -4.98 -0.93
CA ILE A 49 2.77 -6.44 -0.99
C ILE A 49 1.60 -6.74 -1.94
N VAL A 50 1.87 -7.53 -2.98
CA VAL A 50 0.91 -7.82 -4.05
C VAL A 50 0.97 -9.30 -4.44
N PRO A 51 -0.13 -9.90 -4.91
CA PRO A 51 -0.10 -11.25 -5.44
C PRO A 51 0.68 -11.30 -6.77
N ALA A 52 1.40 -12.39 -7.03
CA ALA A 52 2.13 -12.64 -8.27
C ALA A 52 1.20 -13.08 -9.42
N SER A 53 0.11 -12.34 -9.65
CA SER A 53 -0.91 -12.62 -10.65
C SER A 53 -0.66 -11.90 -11.98
N LYS A 54 -1.30 -12.37 -13.05
CA LYS A 54 -1.26 -11.71 -14.37
C LYS A 54 -1.88 -10.30 -14.34
N GLU A 55 -2.92 -10.12 -13.54
CA GLU A 55 -3.60 -8.84 -13.35
C GLU A 55 -2.66 -7.83 -12.71
N ILE A 56 -2.00 -8.20 -11.59
CA ILE A 56 -1.01 -7.33 -10.95
C ILE A 56 0.11 -6.98 -11.91
N LYS A 57 0.63 -7.92 -12.69
CA LYS A 57 1.67 -7.60 -13.70
C LYS A 57 1.21 -6.50 -14.67
N THR A 58 -0.05 -6.55 -15.10
CA THR A 58 -0.64 -5.52 -15.97
C THR A 58 -0.77 -4.18 -15.25
N ASN A 59 -1.22 -4.20 -13.99
CA ASN A 59 -1.40 -2.98 -13.20
C ASN A 59 -0.06 -2.34 -12.81
N ILE A 60 1.01 -3.12 -12.63
CA ILE A 60 2.37 -2.59 -12.45
C ILE A 60 2.86 -1.84 -13.68
N GLU A 61 2.58 -2.33 -14.89
CA GLU A 61 2.93 -1.58 -16.11
C GLU A 61 2.14 -0.27 -16.22
N LYS A 62 0.87 -0.25 -15.81
CA LYS A 62 0.09 0.99 -15.70
C LYS A 62 0.69 1.93 -14.66
N TYR A 63 1.08 1.42 -13.49
CA TYR A 63 1.72 2.18 -12.41
C TYR A 63 3.03 2.82 -12.88
N LYS A 64 3.91 2.06 -13.54
CA LYS A 64 5.15 2.55 -14.15
C LYS A 64 4.89 3.70 -15.10
N LYS A 65 3.92 3.55 -16.00
CA LYS A 65 3.56 4.58 -16.97
C LYS A 65 2.96 5.83 -16.32
N ALA A 66 2.08 5.65 -15.33
CA ALA A 66 1.39 6.74 -14.66
C ALA A 66 2.34 7.61 -13.84
N PHE A 67 3.29 6.98 -13.14
CA PHE A 67 4.16 7.66 -12.18
C PHE A 67 5.61 7.82 -12.65
N GLY A 68 5.95 7.35 -13.86
CA GLY A 68 7.29 7.46 -14.42
C GLY A 68 8.36 6.67 -13.66
N VAL A 69 7.96 5.66 -12.88
CA VAL A 69 8.89 4.83 -12.09
C VAL A 69 9.57 3.77 -12.96
N THR A 70 10.86 3.56 -12.71
CA THR A 70 11.69 2.57 -13.39
C THR A 70 11.43 1.15 -12.88
N GLU A 71 11.89 0.16 -13.65
CA GLU A 71 11.80 -1.25 -13.27
C GLU A 71 12.55 -1.53 -11.94
N ASP A 72 13.68 -0.86 -11.71
CA ASP A 72 14.46 -1.07 -10.47
C ASP A 72 13.80 -0.41 -9.27
N GLU A 73 13.14 0.75 -9.44
CA GLU A 73 12.29 1.34 -8.40
C GLU A 73 11.13 0.42 -8.06
N VAL A 74 10.45 -0.15 -9.06
CA VAL A 74 9.40 -1.16 -8.85
C VAL A 74 9.94 -2.37 -8.07
N LYS A 75 11.11 -2.90 -8.43
CA LYS A 75 11.72 -4.01 -7.68
C LYS A 75 12.01 -3.64 -6.22
N ASN A 76 12.33 -2.38 -5.94
CA ASN A 76 12.58 -1.92 -4.57
C ASN A 76 11.29 -1.65 -3.79
N MET A 77 10.22 -1.24 -4.47
CA MET A 77 8.94 -0.88 -3.87
C MET A 77 8.00 -2.09 -3.71
N PHE A 78 8.00 -3.04 -4.64
CA PHE A 78 7.00 -4.12 -4.71
C PHE A 78 7.56 -5.48 -4.28
N CYS A 79 6.84 -6.13 -3.37
CA CYS A 79 7.03 -7.50 -2.93
C CYS A 79 5.92 -8.38 -3.49
N PHE A 80 6.24 -9.11 -4.56
CA PHE A 80 5.36 -10.10 -5.16
C PHE A 80 5.36 -11.38 -4.34
N ILE A 81 4.19 -11.83 -3.91
CA ILE A 81 4.03 -13.07 -3.13
C ILE A 81 3.15 -14.07 -3.88
N GLN A 82 3.23 -15.34 -3.51
CA GLN A 82 2.36 -16.36 -4.12
C GLN A 82 0.88 -16.07 -3.81
N GLU A 83 -0.01 -16.34 -4.76
CA GLU A 83 -1.45 -16.06 -4.60
C GLU A 83 -2.03 -16.75 -3.36
N THR A 84 -1.60 -17.98 -3.06
CA THR A 84 -2.01 -18.73 -1.87
C THR A 84 -1.61 -18.05 -0.55
N ASP A 85 -0.44 -17.42 -0.52
CA ASP A 85 0.03 -16.65 0.63
C ASP A 85 -0.70 -15.30 0.72
N PHE A 86 -1.28 -14.81 -0.39
CA PHE A 86 -2.04 -13.57 -0.43
C PHE A 86 -3.53 -13.76 -0.07
N MET A 87 -4.10 -14.96 -0.22
CA MET A 87 -5.52 -15.26 0.05
C MET A 87 -6.10 -14.68 1.36
N PRO A 88 -5.35 -14.58 2.49
CA PRO A 88 -5.87 -13.95 3.70
C PRO A 88 -6.15 -12.44 3.58
N PHE A 89 -5.62 -11.76 2.57
CA PHE A 89 -5.76 -10.31 2.35
C PHE A 89 -6.87 -10.03 1.34
N VAL A 90 -8.11 -10.01 1.82
CA VAL A 90 -9.29 -9.75 0.98
C VAL A 90 -9.45 -8.26 0.66
N ASN A 91 -9.14 -7.40 1.63
CA ASN A 91 -9.26 -5.95 1.50
C ASN A 91 -7.88 -5.30 1.37
N GLU A 92 -7.85 -4.13 0.73
CA GLU A 92 -6.66 -3.31 0.70
C GLU A 92 -6.41 -2.69 2.09
N LEU A 93 -5.16 -2.76 2.53
CA LEU A 93 -4.69 -2.24 3.81
C LEU A 93 -3.51 -1.31 3.58
N ALA A 94 -3.64 -0.06 3.99
CA ALA A 94 -2.55 0.90 4.06
C ALA A 94 -2.06 1.05 5.51
N ILE A 95 -0.76 1.10 5.71
CA ILE A 95 -0.08 1.29 7.00
C ILE A 95 0.87 2.48 6.84
N TYR A 96 0.54 3.56 7.52
CA TYR A 96 1.34 4.79 7.53
C TYR A 96 2.37 4.73 8.66
N ASN A 97 3.60 5.16 8.38
CA ASN A 97 4.67 5.24 9.36
C ASN A 97 4.94 3.89 10.07
N GLY A 98 4.91 2.81 9.29
CA GLY A 98 5.00 1.42 9.75
C GLY A 98 6.19 1.09 10.65
N SER A 99 7.32 1.76 10.49
CA SER A 99 8.55 1.58 11.26
C SER A 99 8.57 2.34 12.59
N THR A 100 7.62 3.26 12.81
CA THR A 100 7.61 4.15 13.98
C THR A 100 6.30 4.03 14.77
N THR A 101 5.35 4.91 14.49
CA THR A 101 4.01 4.90 15.10
C THR A 101 3.01 4.49 14.03
N PRO A 102 2.80 3.18 13.82
CA PRO A 102 1.98 2.69 12.72
C PRO A 102 0.52 3.07 12.91
N VAL A 103 -0.07 3.62 11.86
CA VAL A 103 -1.52 3.80 11.74
C VAL A 103 -1.98 3.01 10.54
N SER A 104 -2.87 2.05 10.75
CA SER A 104 -3.39 1.22 9.67
C SER A 104 -4.85 1.56 9.37
N VAL A 105 -5.15 1.65 8.07
CA VAL A 105 -6.50 1.86 7.53
C VAL A 105 -6.78 0.84 6.44
N SER A 106 -8.01 0.35 6.37
CA SER A 106 -8.46 -0.53 5.28
C SER A 106 -9.68 0.02 4.58
N THR A 107 -9.87 -0.46 3.37
CA THR A 107 -11.08 -0.22 2.60
C THR A 107 -12.27 -0.88 3.31
N PRO A 108 -13.41 -0.18 3.44
CA PRO A 108 -14.59 -0.77 4.04
C PRO A 108 -15.14 -1.87 3.14
N PRO A 109 -15.85 -2.86 3.69
CA PRO A 109 -16.57 -3.86 2.90
C PRO A 109 -17.84 -3.30 2.23
N THR A 110 -18.19 -2.04 2.47
CA THR A 110 -19.40 -1.37 1.99
C THR A 110 -19.11 -0.39 0.84
N GLU A 111 -20.12 -0.11 0.02
CA GLU A 111 -20.02 0.69 -1.22
C GLU A 111 -19.75 2.20 -1.03
N ASP A 112 -19.55 2.74 0.18
CA ASP A 112 -19.22 4.17 0.34
C ASP A 112 -17.73 4.40 0.03
N PRO A 113 -17.39 5.01 -1.13
CA PRO A 113 -16.01 5.21 -1.53
C PRO A 113 -15.27 6.27 -0.70
N ASN A 114 -15.97 6.96 0.21
CA ASN A 114 -15.42 8.06 1.01
C ASN A 114 -15.09 7.67 2.46
N GLU A 115 -15.32 6.42 2.84
CA GLU A 115 -15.02 5.94 4.19
C GLU A 115 -13.88 4.93 4.18
N VAL A 116 -13.12 4.92 5.26
CA VAL A 116 -12.13 3.88 5.56
C VAL A 116 -12.24 3.44 7.00
N ILE A 117 -11.84 2.20 7.26
CA ILE A 117 -11.77 1.64 8.60
C ILE A 117 -10.38 1.91 9.15
N GLN A 118 -10.28 2.79 10.14
CA GLN A 118 -9.04 2.95 10.91
C GLN A 118 -9.03 1.93 12.05
N TYR A 119 -7.93 1.20 12.17
CA TYR A 119 -7.74 0.27 13.29
C TYR A 119 -7.13 0.96 14.50
N ASN A 120 -7.37 0.40 15.68
CA ASN A 120 -6.73 0.87 16.91
C ASN A 120 -5.20 0.65 16.88
N GLU A 121 -4.50 1.25 17.86
CA GLU A 121 -3.04 1.20 17.94
C GLU A 121 -2.49 -0.23 18.05
N LYS A 122 -3.12 -1.08 18.86
CA LYS A 122 -2.70 -2.48 19.05
C LYS A 122 -2.75 -3.23 17.72
N THR A 123 -3.85 -3.13 17.01
CA THR A 123 -4.04 -3.78 15.71
C THR A 123 -3.10 -3.19 14.65
N SER A 124 -2.88 -1.88 14.64
CA SER A 124 -1.94 -1.23 13.72
C SER A 124 -0.49 -1.70 13.92
N LYS A 125 -0.07 -1.88 15.17
CA LYS A 125 1.24 -2.50 15.49
C LYS A 125 1.32 -3.95 15.03
N MET A 126 0.25 -4.73 15.17
CA MET A 126 0.18 -6.10 14.66
C MET A 126 0.28 -6.15 13.13
N HIS A 127 -0.44 -5.27 12.42
CA HIS A 127 -0.37 -5.16 10.96
C HIS A 127 1.04 -4.79 10.48
N ALA A 128 1.67 -3.79 11.10
CA ALA A 128 3.03 -3.40 10.75
C ALA A 128 4.03 -4.55 10.95
N LYS A 129 3.90 -5.31 12.05
CA LYS A 129 4.71 -6.50 12.28
C LYS A 129 4.48 -7.57 11.20
N ALA A 130 3.22 -7.87 10.88
CA ALA A 130 2.88 -8.85 9.87
C ALA A 130 3.43 -8.46 8.48
N PHE A 131 3.33 -7.18 8.12
CA PHE A 131 3.91 -6.64 6.89
C PHE A 131 5.42 -6.90 6.81
N VAL A 132 6.15 -6.57 7.89
CA VAL A 132 7.60 -6.80 7.97
C VAL A 132 7.95 -8.29 7.89
N ASP A 133 7.16 -9.16 8.52
CA ASP A 133 7.40 -10.61 8.49
C ASP A 133 7.22 -11.18 7.07
N VAL A 134 6.18 -10.76 6.34
CA VAL A 134 5.98 -11.14 4.93
C VAL A 134 7.10 -10.56 4.06
N TRP A 135 7.41 -9.27 4.21
CA TRP A 135 8.47 -8.62 3.45
C TRP A 135 9.82 -9.33 3.63
N LYS A 136 10.20 -9.65 4.86
CA LYS A 136 11.44 -10.40 5.15
C LYS A 136 11.43 -11.82 4.56
N LYS A 137 10.30 -12.51 4.58
CA LYS A 137 10.17 -13.86 4.00
C LYS A 137 10.52 -13.86 2.51
N TYR A 138 10.05 -12.86 1.76
CA TYR A 138 10.15 -12.80 0.30
C TYR A 138 11.32 -11.96 -0.22
N LYS A 139 11.61 -10.80 0.40
CA LYS A 139 12.67 -9.88 -0.02
C LYS A 139 13.98 -10.06 0.74
N ARG A 140 13.99 -10.77 1.88
CA ARG A 140 15.17 -10.94 2.76
C ARG A 140 15.76 -9.62 3.29
N THR A 141 15.04 -8.52 3.18
CA THR A 141 15.42 -7.19 3.68
C THR A 141 14.38 -6.69 4.67
N LYS A 142 14.62 -5.52 5.29
CA LYS A 142 13.57 -4.77 5.97
C LYS A 142 12.93 -3.80 4.96
N PRO A 143 11.61 -3.57 5.03
CA PRO A 143 10.94 -2.58 4.18
C PRO A 143 11.51 -1.17 4.41
#